data_AF-A0A5N8YAW4-F1
#
_entry.id   AF-A0A5N8YAW4-F1
#
_cell.length_a   1.000
_cell.length_b   1.000
_cell.length_c   1.000
_cell.angle_alpha   90.00
_cell.angle_beta   90.00
_cell.angle_gamma   90.00
#
_symmetry.space_group_name_H-M   'P 1'
#
loop_
_entity.id
_entity.type
_entity.pdbx_description
1 polymer ?
#
loop_
_entity_poly.entity_id
_entity_poly.type
_entity_poly.pdbx_seq_one_letter_code
_entity_poly.pdbx_strand_id
1 'polypeptide(L)'
;MADRGTPYAAMIETLKVNREAMLATTTDSWAQASDLAAFLAETRKLPIRMRHQIVGIMVRLSEEEGIRPKDVKTNLLDSAATDSGISSDS
;
A
#
# COMPACT_ATOMS: atom_id res chain seq x y z
N MET A 1 -1.33 49.01 10.89
CA MET A 1 -0.43 47.84 10.73
C MET A 1 -1.29 46.70 10.24
N ALA A 2 -1.23 46.37 8.95
CA ALA A 2 -1.96 45.21 8.41
C ALA A 2 -1.31 43.94 8.94
N ASP A 3 -2.14 43.06 9.53
CA ASP A 3 -1.76 41.75 10.00
C ASP A 3 -1.12 40.96 8.85
N ARG A 4 0.16 40.61 9.01
CA ARG A 4 0.91 39.76 8.07
C ARG A 4 0.74 38.28 8.41
N GLY A 5 -0.38 37.90 9.05
CA GLY A 5 -0.90 36.55 9.11
C GLY A 5 -0.97 35.98 7.70
N THR A 6 0.02 35.17 7.37
CA THR A 6 0.53 34.94 6.02
C THR A 6 -0.53 34.40 5.05
N PRO A 7 -0.47 34.73 3.75
CA PRO A 7 -1.41 34.24 2.72
C PRO A 7 -1.62 32.72 2.73
N TYR A 8 -0.65 31.95 3.23
CA TYR A 8 -0.77 30.50 3.43
C TYR A 8 -1.84 30.08 4.44
N ALA A 9 -2.09 30.86 5.49
CA ALA A 9 -3.12 30.57 6.48
C ALA A 9 -4.53 30.68 5.86
N ALA A 10 -4.78 31.77 5.12
CA ALA A 10 -6.03 31.96 4.37
C ALA A 10 -6.21 30.91 3.26
N MET A 11 -5.12 30.48 2.63
CA MET A 11 -5.14 29.38 1.65
C MET A 11 -5.56 28.05 2.29
N ILE A 12 -5.00 27.69 3.45
CA ILE A 12 -5.36 26.44 4.16
C ILE A 12 -6.84 26.48 4.59
N GLU A 13 -7.32 27.61 5.09
CA GLU A 13 -8.72 27.79 5.51
C GLU A 13 -9.72 27.63 4.36
N THR A 14 -9.34 28.04 3.16
CA THR A 14 -10.21 28.01 1.97
C THR A 14 -10.03 26.77 1.09
N LEU A 15 -9.03 25.92 1.39
CA LEU A 15 -8.72 24.72 0.62
C LEU A 15 -9.94 23.79 0.54
N LYS A 16 -10.31 23.40 -0.69
CA LYS A 16 -11.37 22.41 -0.93
C LYS A 16 -10.75 21.04 -1.18
N VAL A 17 -11.05 20.11 -0.29
CA VAL A 17 -10.56 18.72 -0.37
C VAL A 17 -11.48 17.89 -1.25
N ASN A 18 -10.95 17.37 -2.36
CA ASN A 18 -11.64 16.39 -3.19
C ASN A 18 -11.45 14.99 -2.60
N ARG A 19 -12.34 14.62 -1.67
CA ARG A 19 -12.26 13.33 -0.96
C ARG A 19 -12.41 12.12 -1.88
N GLU A 20 -13.22 12.23 -2.93
CA GLU A 20 -13.45 11.15 -3.88
C GLU A 20 -12.18 10.85 -4.68
N ALA A 21 -11.56 11.88 -5.25
CA ALA A 21 -10.30 11.73 -5.98
C ALA A 21 -9.16 11.22 -5.07
N MET A 22 -9.10 11.71 -3.83
CA MET A 22 -8.13 11.21 -2.85
C MET A 22 -8.33 9.73 -2.56
N LEU A 23 -9.58 9.32 -2.27
CA LEU A 23 -9.90 7.92 -2.00
C LEU A 23 -9.55 7.04 -3.20
N ALA A 24 -10.02 7.40 -4.40
CA ALA A 24 -9.75 6.67 -5.62
C ALA A 24 -8.24 6.48 -5.85
N THR A 25 -7.45 7.54 -5.68
CA THR A 25 -5.98 7.48 -5.81
C THR A 25 -5.37 6.52 -4.80
N THR A 26 -5.85 6.53 -3.54
CA THR A 26 -5.33 5.62 -2.50
C THR A 26 -5.75 4.17 -2.68
N THR A 27 -6.95 3.89 -3.22
CA THR A 27 -7.48 2.53 -3.37
C THR A 27 -7.08 1.86 -4.68
N ASP A 28 -6.83 2.65 -5.72
CA ASP A 28 -6.42 2.15 -7.04
C ASP A 28 -4.89 2.12 -7.18
N SER A 29 -4.13 2.55 -6.16
CA SER A 29 -2.67 2.42 -6.08
C SER A 29 -2.24 1.40 -5.04
N TRP A 30 -1.01 0.89 -5.17
CA TRP A 30 -0.40 -0.05 -4.22
C TRP A 30 0.07 0.60 -2.90
N ALA A 31 -0.55 1.71 -2.49
CA ALA A 31 -0.17 2.46 -1.29
C ALA A 31 -0.20 1.60 0.00
N GLN A 32 -1.06 0.57 0.04
CA GLN A 32 -1.26 -0.32 1.18
C GLN A 32 -0.29 -1.51 1.20
N ALA A 33 0.56 -1.69 0.18
CA ALA A 33 1.48 -2.83 0.10
C ALA A 33 2.45 -2.86 1.29
N SER A 34 2.93 -1.69 1.74
CA SER A 34 3.79 -1.59 2.92
C SER A 34 3.06 -1.99 4.21
N ASP A 35 1.77 -1.66 4.33
CA ASP A 35 0.96 -2.08 5.47
C ASP A 35 0.77 -3.60 5.49
N LEU A 36 0.57 -4.22 4.32
CA LEU A 36 0.52 -5.68 4.21
C LEU A 36 1.84 -6.34 4.62
N ALA A 37 2.99 -5.78 4.22
CA ALA A 37 4.29 -6.26 4.65
C ALA A 37 4.48 -6.12 6.17
N ALA A 38 4.01 -5.02 6.78
CA ALA A 38 4.03 -4.84 8.22
C ALA A 38 3.13 -5.87 8.93
N PHE A 39 1.93 -6.12 8.40
CA PHE A 39 1.01 -7.13 8.91
C PHE A 39 1.63 -8.54 8.92
N LEU A 40 2.37 -8.91 7.86
CA LEU A 40 3.11 -10.18 7.83
C LEU A 40 4.23 -10.26 8.87
N ALA A 41 4.89 -9.14 9.16
CA ALA A 41 5.89 -9.07 10.23
C ALA A 41 5.24 -9.37 11.59
N GLU A 42 4.05 -8.84 11.84
CA GLU A 42 3.36 -9.00 13.12
C GLU A 42 2.77 -10.40 13.28
N THR A 43 2.04 -10.88 12.27
CA THR A 43 1.20 -12.09 12.36
C THR A 43 1.91 -13.39 12.00
N ARG A 44 3.01 -13.30 11.24
CA ARG A 44 3.79 -14.45 10.76
C ARG A 44 5.26 -14.38 11.10
N LYS A 45 5.70 -13.29 11.75
CA LYS A 45 7.10 -13.08 12.17
C LYS A 45 8.12 -13.16 11.03
N LEU A 46 7.68 -12.84 9.80
CA LEU A 46 8.56 -12.95 8.63
C LEU A 46 9.70 -11.89 8.68
N PRO A 47 10.93 -12.28 8.30
CA PRO A 47 12.04 -11.34 8.12
C PRO A 47 11.72 -10.23 7.11
N ILE A 48 12.38 -9.08 7.26
CA ILE A 48 12.09 -7.88 6.45
C ILE A 48 12.25 -8.09 4.95
N ARG A 49 13.27 -8.83 4.54
CA ARG A 49 13.52 -9.13 3.13
C ARG A 49 12.40 -9.98 2.56
N MET A 50 12.03 -11.02 3.29
CA MET A 50 11.05 -12.03 2.93
C MET A 50 9.64 -11.44 2.77
N ARG A 51 9.14 -10.68 3.76
CA ARG A 51 7.82 -10.05 3.66
C ARG A 51 7.69 -9.05 2.51
N HIS A 52 8.72 -8.24 2.26
CA HIS A 52 8.71 -7.30 1.13
C HIS A 52 8.82 -8.02 -0.21
N GLN A 53 9.58 -9.11 -0.29
CA GLN A 53 9.69 -9.90 -1.51
C GLN A 53 8.35 -10.58 -1.87
N ILE A 54 7.69 -11.22 -0.90
CA ILE A 54 6.38 -11.85 -1.08
C ILE A 54 5.35 -10.81 -1.56
N VAL A 55 5.26 -9.67 -0.86
CA VAL A 55 4.33 -8.60 -1.25
C VAL A 55 4.69 -8.02 -2.63
N GLY A 56 5.97 -7.84 -2.94
CA GLY A 56 6.41 -7.36 -4.26
C GLY A 56 6.05 -8.32 -5.40
N ILE A 57 6.20 -9.63 -5.19
CA ILE A 57 5.78 -10.65 -6.15
C ILE A 57 4.26 -10.62 -6.32
N MET A 58 3.49 -10.52 -5.23
CA MET A 58 2.03 -10.42 -5.28
C MET A 58 1.57 -9.19 -6.08
N VAL A 59 2.19 -8.02 -5.86
CA VAL A 59 1.93 -6.79 -6.63
C VAL A 59 2.19 -7.03 -8.12
N ARG A 60 3.36 -7.59 -8.45
CA ARG A 60 3.72 -7.89 -9.85
C ARG A 60 2.70 -8.82 -10.51
N LEU A 61 2.36 -9.94 -9.87
CA LEU A 61 1.38 -10.90 -10.39
C LEU A 61 0.01 -10.24 -10.58
N SER A 62 -0.40 -9.38 -9.65
CA SER A 62 -1.65 -8.65 -9.75
C SER A 62 -1.65 -7.68 -10.95
N GLU A 63 -0.53 -6.98 -11.19
CA GLU A 63 -0.38 -6.11 -12.37
C GLU A 63 -0.39 -6.90 -13.68
N GLU A 64 0.28 -8.04 -13.73
CA GLU A 64 0.29 -8.95 -14.89
C GLU A 64 -1.12 -9.49 -15.21
N GLU A 65 -1.96 -9.72 -14.20
CA GLU A 65 -3.34 -10.19 -14.33
C GLU A 65 -4.39 -9.06 -14.43
N GLY A 66 -3.97 -7.79 -14.36
CA GLY A 66 -4.88 -6.64 -14.39
C GLY A 66 -5.76 -6.50 -13.13
N ILE A 67 -5.34 -7.08 -12.01
CA ILE A 67 -6.02 -7.05 -10.72
C ILE A 67 -5.62 -5.78 -9.97
N ARG A 68 -6.62 -5.00 -9.55
CA ARG A 68 -6.38 -3.78 -8.75
C ARG A 68 -6.16 -4.11 -7.28
N PRO A 69 -5.49 -3.23 -6.51
CA PRO A 69 -5.21 -3.45 -5.09
C PRO A 69 -6.44 -3.86 -4.26
N LYS A 70 -7.58 -3.20 -4.47
CA LYS A 70 -8.84 -3.50 -3.77
C LYS A 70 -9.48 -4.85 -4.13
N ASP A 71 -9.08 -5.44 -5.25
CA ASP A 71 -9.63 -6.67 -5.80
C ASP A 71 -8.71 -7.88 -5.51
N VAL A 72 -7.55 -7.66 -4.87
CA VAL A 72 -6.61 -8.70 -4.45
C VAL A 72 -7.23 -9.64 -3.42
N LYS A 73 -6.97 -10.93 -3.60
CA LYS A 73 -7.41 -12.00 -2.72
C LYS A 73 -6.21 -12.72 -2.11
N THR A 74 -6.44 -13.43 -1.00
CA THR A 74 -5.38 -14.11 -0.24
C THR A 74 -4.64 -15.18 -1.04
N ASN A 75 -5.29 -15.81 -2.03
CA ASN A 75 -4.65 -16.82 -2.88
C ASN A 75 -3.47 -16.28 -3.71
N LEU A 76 -3.48 -14.99 -4.09
CA LEU A 76 -2.35 -14.35 -4.77
C LEU A 76 -1.16 -14.18 -3.83
N LEU A 77 -1.44 -13.90 -2.55
CA LEU A 77 -0.40 -13.80 -1.53
C LEU A 77 0.22 -15.18 -1.24
N ASP A 78 -0.59 -16.23 -1.21
CA ASP A 78 -0.12 -17.61 -1.04
C ASP A 78 0.71 -18.08 -2.25
N SER A 79 0.28 -17.72 -3.47
CA SER A 79 1.02 -18.01 -4.70
C SER A 79 2.36 -17.27 -4.71
N ALA A 80 2.37 -15.98 -4.35
CA ALA A 80 3.58 -15.18 -4.24
C ALA A 80 4.56 -15.70 -3.17
N ALA A 81 4.05 -16.25 -2.06
CA ALA A 81 4.87 -16.91 -1.05
C ALA A 81 5.55 -18.17 -1.61
N THR A 82 4.82 -18.97 -2.37
CA THR A 82 5.37 -20.17 -3.03
C THR A 82 6.43 -19.80 -4.08
N ASP A 83 6.15 -18.80 -4.92
CA ASP A 83 7.06 -18.30 -5.96
C ASP A 83 8.33 -17.66 -5.39
N SER A 84 8.26 -17.12 -4.17
CA SER A 84 9.43 -16.55 -3.50
C SER A 84 10.49 -17.60 -3.13
N GLY A 85 10.18 -18.90 -3.26
CA GLY A 85 11.09 -20.01 -2.95
C GLY A 85 11.32 -20.20 -1.45
N ILE A 86 10.44 -19.63 -0.63
CA ILE A 86 10.59 -19.58 0.83
C ILE A 86 9.80 -20.75 1.42
N SER A 87 10.50 -21.89 1.56
CA SER A 87 10.06 -23.00 2.39
C SER A 87 9.94 -22.54 3.84
N SER A 88 8.91 -22.99 4.55
CA SER A 88 8.62 -22.70 5.96
C SER A 88 9.63 -23.27 6.97
N ASP A 89 10.84 -23.60 6.55
CA ASP A 89 11.92 -24.10 7.40
C ASP A 89 12.94 -22.99 7.67
N SER A 90 12.64 -22.11 8.63
CA SER A 90 13.61 -21.28 9.37
C SER A 90 12.98 -20.74 10.64
#